data_AF-Q65SM3-F1
#
_entry.id   AF-Q65SM3-F1
#
_cell.length_a   1.000
_cell.length_b   1.000
_cell.length_c   1.000
_cell.angle_alpha   90.00
_cell.angle_beta   90.00
_cell.angle_gamma   90.00
#
_symmetry.space_group_name_H-M   'P 1'
#
loop_
_entity.id
_entity.type
_entity.pdbx_description
1 polymer ?
#
loop_
_entity_poly.entity_id
_entity_poly.type
_entity_poly.pdbx_seq_one_letter_code
_entity_poly.pdbx_strand_id
1 'polypeptide(L)'
;MNPTVVVSNIKTLLLAVLSGRIFAPVMQHDCQPYLDSGELEIVFPNLESQMWGIYLYRPYQTITPKRVLVVFEILERLLKMHSEQ
;
A
#
# COMPACT_ATOMS: atom_id res chain seq x y z
N MET A 1 16.57 19.48 12.55
CA MET A 1 16.53 18.02 12.41
C MET A 1 17.22 17.65 11.11
N ASN A 2 18.20 16.74 11.14
CA ASN A 2 18.80 16.17 9.92
C ASN A 2 18.20 14.78 9.72
N PRO A 3 17.36 14.56 8.70
CA PRO A 3 16.75 13.26 8.47
C PRO A 3 17.82 12.23 8.08
N THR A 4 17.79 11.05 8.71
CA THR A 4 18.71 9.94 8.40
C THR A 4 18.38 9.26 7.07
N VAL A 5 17.10 9.21 6.70
CA VAL A 5 16.61 8.57 5.47
C VAL A 5 15.54 9.46 4.85
N VAL A 6 15.66 9.73 3.54
CA VAL A 6 14.63 10.40 2.73
C VAL A 6 14.47 9.59 1.44
N VAL A 7 13.26 9.14 1.16
CA VAL A 7 12.93 8.28 0.01
C VAL A 7 11.59 8.69 -0.58
N SER A 8 11.41 8.43 -1.88
CA SER A 8 10.20 8.80 -2.63
C SER A 8 9.29 7.63 -3.00
N ASN A 9 9.61 6.40 -2.56
CA ASN A 9 8.80 5.22 -2.83
C ASN A 9 8.72 4.31 -1.59
N ILE A 10 7.59 3.60 -1.46
CA ILE A 10 7.27 2.76 -0.30
C ILE A 10 8.22 1.54 -0.17
N LYS A 11 8.72 1.00 -1.29
CA LYS A 11 9.58 -0.19 -1.28
C LYS A 11 10.95 0.10 -0.69
N THR A 12 11.57 1.22 -1.06
CA THR A 12 12.83 1.66 -0.46
C THR A 12 12.65 2.05 1.00
N LEU A 13 11.48 2.59 1.37
CA LEU A 13 11.14 2.85 2.77
C LEU A 13 11.08 1.55 3.59
N LEU A 14 10.40 0.52 3.08
CA LEU A 14 10.35 -0.81 3.71
C LEU A 14 11.74 -1.42 3.89
N LEU A 15 12.62 -1.34 2.89
CA LEU A 15 14.01 -1.82 3.03
C LEU A 15 14.79 -1.06 4.12
N ALA A 16 14.54 0.24 4.27
CA ALA A 16 15.17 1.01 5.35
C ALA A 16 14.67 0.57 6.73
N VAL A 17 13.37 0.25 6.86
CA VAL A 17 12.78 -0.31 8.07
C VAL A 17 13.35 -1.70 8.38
N LEU A 18 13.36 -2.62 7.41
CA LEU A 18 13.93 -3.98 7.55
C LEU A 18 15.42 -3.95 7.90
N SER A 19 16.15 -2.91 7.50
CA SER A 19 17.56 -2.72 7.89
C SER A 19 17.74 -2.19 9.32
N GLY A 20 16.66 -1.98 10.08
CA GLY A 20 16.70 -1.49 11.46
C GLY A 20 17.12 -0.02 11.60
N ARG A 21 17.08 0.76 10.53
CA ARG A 21 17.56 2.16 10.54
C ARG A 21 16.52 3.16 11.02
N ILE A 22 15.25 2.87 10.78
CA ILE A 22 14.11 3.75 11.04
C ILE A 22 12.86 2.92 11.36
N PHE A 23 11.88 3.53 12.03
CA PHE A 23 10.49 3.10 11.97
C PHE A 23 9.74 4.04 11.01
N ALA A 24 8.74 3.54 10.29
CA ALA A 24 7.99 4.32 9.31
C ALA A 24 6.59 3.76 9.06
N PRO A 25 5.62 4.59 8.61
CA PRO A 25 4.36 4.09 8.10
C PRO A 25 4.59 3.37 6.76
N VAL A 26 4.26 2.08 6.72
CA VAL A 26 4.33 1.23 5.52
C VAL A 26 2.93 0.68 5.25
N MET A 27 2.60 0.45 3.98
CA MET A 27 1.31 -0.15 3.62
C MET A 27 1.18 -1.54 4.22
N GLN A 28 0.01 -1.86 4.79
CA GLN A 28 -0.18 -3.12 5.52
C GLN A 28 0.12 -4.36 4.67
N HIS A 29 -0.33 -4.38 3.40
CA HIS A 29 -0.06 -5.50 2.49
C HIS A 29 1.44 -5.70 2.19
N ASP A 30 2.25 -4.65 2.29
CA ASP A 30 3.70 -4.74 2.07
C ASP A 30 4.42 -5.25 3.32
N CYS A 31 3.92 -4.96 4.53
CA CYS A 31 4.55 -5.37 5.79
C CYS A 31 4.01 -6.67 6.37
N GLN A 32 2.79 -7.11 6.02
CA GLN A 32 2.14 -8.28 6.61
C GLN A 32 3.02 -9.54 6.64
N PRO A 33 3.72 -9.92 5.55
CA PRO A 33 4.57 -11.11 5.57
C PRO A 33 5.69 -11.04 6.62
N TYR A 34 6.20 -9.85 6.90
CA TYR A 34 7.28 -9.61 7.86
C TYR A 34 6.77 -9.44 9.29
N LEU A 35 5.52 -8.99 9.46
CA LEU A 35 4.83 -9.05 10.75
C LEU A 35 4.56 -10.51 11.13
N ASP A 36 4.10 -11.32 10.17
CA ASP A 36 3.82 -12.74 10.36
C ASP A 36 5.09 -13.54 10.70
N SER A 37 6.24 -13.19 10.12
CA SER A 37 7.54 -13.80 10.43
C SER A 37 8.21 -13.27 11.70
N GLY A 38 7.71 -12.16 12.27
CA GLY A 38 8.32 -11.46 13.41
C GLY A 38 9.56 -10.64 13.06
N GLU A 39 9.87 -10.43 11.78
CA GLU A 39 10.94 -9.53 11.34
C GLU A 39 10.56 -8.05 11.53
N LEU A 40 9.26 -7.75 11.57
CA LEU A 40 8.72 -6.43 11.91
C LEU A 40 7.77 -6.52 13.10
N GLU A 41 7.65 -5.41 13.81
CA GLU A 41 6.67 -5.23 14.88
C GLU A 41 5.95 -3.87 14.77
N ILE A 42 4.74 -3.80 15.32
CA ILE A 42 3.95 -2.57 15.36
C ILE A 42 4.47 -1.68 16.50
N VAL A 43 5.06 -0.54 16.16
CA VAL A 43 5.65 0.41 17.13
C VAL A 43 4.59 1.13 17.97
N PHE A 44 3.42 1.43 17.40
CA PHE A 44 2.34 2.16 18.08
C PHE A 44 1.02 1.39 18.04
N PRO A 45 0.86 0.33 18.86
CA PRO A 45 -0.30 -0.57 18.78
C PRO A 45 -1.62 0.08 19.21
N ASN A 46 -1.57 1.15 20.01
CA ASN A 46 -2.75 1.83 20.54
C ASN A 46 -3.17 3.05 19.70
N LEU A 47 -2.42 3.36 18.63
CA LEU A 47 -2.76 4.45 17.72
C LEU A 47 -3.55 3.86 16.55
N GLU A 48 -4.76 4.36 16.31
CA GLU A 48 -5.50 3.98 15.11
C GLU A 48 -4.73 4.41 13.86
N SER A 49 -4.35 3.42 13.04
CA SER A 49 -3.79 3.70 11.73
C SER A 49 -4.92 4.10 10.79
N GLN A 50 -4.78 5.25 10.14
CA GLN A 50 -5.71 5.66 9.11
C GLN A 50 -5.61 4.68 7.93
N MET A 51 -6.67 3.90 7.70
CA MET A 51 -6.72 3.01 6.54
C MET A 51 -6.88 3.82 5.26
N TRP A 52 -5.88 3.72 4.38
CA TRP A 52 -5.93 4.35 3.07
C TRP A 52 -6.66 3.42 2.10
N GLY A 53 -7.79 3.90 1.56
CA GLY A 53 -8.49 3.19 0.49
C GLY A 53 -7.65 3.16 -0.79
N ILE A 54 -7.66 2.02 -1.48
CA ILE A 54 -7.16 1.92 -2.85
C ILE A 54 -8.35 2.18 -3.78
N TYR A 55 -8.16 3.10 -4.74
CA TYR A 55 -9.22 3.50 -5.66
C TYR A 55 -8.82 3.18 -7.10
N LEU A 56 -9.76 2.62 -7.85
CA LEU A 56 -9.62 2.48 -9.29
C LEU A 56 -10.22 3.70 -9.98
N TYR A 57 -9.38 4.49 -10.65
CA TYR A 57 -9.81 5.69 -11.35
C TYR A 57 -9.83 5.50 -12.87
N ARG A 58 -10.89 6.00 -13.51
CA ARG A 58 -10.94 6.20 -14.96
C ARG A 58 -11.41 7.63 -15.28
N PRO A 59 -10.76 8.33 -16.23
CA PRO A 59 -11.26 9.61 -16.71
C PRO A 59 -12.63 9.48 -17.40
N TYR A 60 -13.50 10.47 -17.20
CA TYR A 60 -14.76 10.56 -17.95
C TYR A 60 -14.48 10.95 -19.41
N GLN A 61 -14.98 10.14 -20.34
CA GLN A 61 -14.81 10.35 -21.78
C GLN A 61 -16.10 9.99 -22.51
N THR A 62 -16.40 10.70 -23.61
CA THR A 62 -17.60 10.46 -24.44
C THR A 62 -17.62 9.05 -25.04
N ILE A 63 -16.45 8.52 -25.42
CA ILE A 63 -16.30 7.14 -25.92
C ILE A 63 -15.11 6.51 -25.20
N THR A 64 -15.37 5.43 -24.44
CA THR A 64 -14.30 4.62 -23.81
C THR A 64 -14.02 3.39 -24.67
N PRO A 65 -12.77 3.11 -25.06
CA PRO A 65 -12.45 1.90 -25.83
C PRO A 65 -12.82 0.62 -25.06
N LYS A 66 -13.38 -0.39 -25.74
CA LYS A 66 -13.79 -1.68 -25.13
C LYS A 66 -12.70 -2.33 -24.29
N ARG A 67 -11.45 -2.32 -24.77
CA ARG A 67 -10.30 -2.88 -24.04
C ARG A 67 -10.08 -2.23 -22.65
N VAL A 68 -10.37 -0.93 -22.53
CA VAL A 68 -10.21 -0.19 -21.28
C VAL A 68 -11.30 -0.59 -20.30
N LEU A 69 -12.54 -0.77 -20.77
CA LEU A 69 -13.65 -1.27 -19.95
C LEU A 69 -13.34 -2.66 -19.39
N VAL A 70 -12.87 -3.58 -20.25
CA VAL A 70 -12.50 -4.95 -19.82
C VAL A 70 -11.42 -4.92 -18.74
N VAL A 71 -10.34 -4.16 -18.92
CA VAL A 71 -9.28 -4.04 -17.91
C VAL A 71 -9.82 -3.42 -16.62
N PHE A 72 -10.67 -2.39 -16.72
CA PHE A 72 -11.26 -1.73 -15.56
C PHE A 72 -12.15 -2.70 -14.77
N GLU A 73 -13.02 -3.46 -15.43
CA GLU A 73 -13.88 -4.47 -14.80
C GLU A 73 -13.06 -5.57 -14.10
N ILE A 74 -11.96 -6.02 -14.73
CA ILE A 74 -11.06 -7.00 -14.12
C ILE A 74 -10.41 -6.43 -12.86
N LEU A 75 -9.86 -5.20 -12.93
CA LEU A 75 -9.22 -4.54 -11.80
C LEU A 75 -10.22 -4.24 -10.67
N GLU A 76 -11.43 -3.81 -11.01
CA GLU A 76 -12.49 -3.58 -10.03
C GLU A 76 -12.85 -4.87 -9.28
N ARG A 77 -12.97 -5.99 -10.00
CA ARG A 77 -13.24 -7.30 -9.39
C ARG A 77 -12.11 -7.71 -8.45
N LEU A 78 -10.86 -7.58 -8.89
CA LEU A 78 -9.69 -7.92 -8.07
C LEU A 78 -9.59 -7.03 -6.83
N LEU A 79 -9.90 -5.74 -6.96
CA LEU A 79 -9.88 -4.80 -5.86
C LEU A 79 -10.94 -5.13 -4.81
N LYS A 80 -12.17 -5.43 -5.25
CA LYS A 80 -13.28 -5.85 -4.36
C LYS A 80 -12.92 -7.13 -3.58
N MET A 81 -12.33 -8.11 -4.26
CA MET A 81 -11.88 -9.35 -3.62
C MET A 81 -10.84 -9.12 -2.52
N HIS A 82 -9.96 -8.12 -2.66
CA HIS A 82 -8.95 -7.80 -1.65
C HIS A 82 -9.48 -6.92 -0.51
N SER A 83 -10.53 -6.12 -0.75
CA SER A 83 -11.11 -5.24 0.28
C SER A 83 -12.13 -5.92 1.20
N GLU A 84 -12.63 -7.10 0.82
CA GLU A 84 -13.59 -7.91 1.60
C GLU A 84 -12.90 -8.94 2.54
N GLN A 85 -11.57 -8.91 2.62
CA GLN A 85 -10.75 -9.70 3.55
C GLN A 85 -10.25 -8.83 4.70
#